data_AF-Q4SWN2-F1
#
_entry.id   AF-Q4SWN2-F1
#
_cell.length_a   1.000
_cell.length_b   1.000
_cell.length_c   1.000
_cell.angle_alpha   90.00
_cell.angle_beta   90.00
_cell.angle_gamma   90.00
#
_symmetry.space_group_name_H-M   'P 1'
#
loop_
_entity.id
_entity.type
_entity.pdbx_description
1 polymer ?
#
loop_
_entity_poly.entity_id
_entity_poly.type
_entity_poly.pdbx_seq_one_letter_code
_entity_poly.pdbx_strand_id
1 'polypeptide(L)'
;MEEMPLSTVFTSVPVFVVSDSYDIYNACEKIWTEDLRSLVETDNANAPLVVRPDSGNPLDTVLMVLEKLGKKFFQWKTQGYKVLPPYIRTIQGDGVDINTLQEVVAGMKGHKWSIDA
;
A
#
# COMPACT_ATOMS: atom_id res chain seq x y z
N MET A 1 -4.59 27.39 9.48
CA MET A 1 -3.76 27.02 8.32
C MET A 1 -4.10 25.58 8.05
N GLU A 2 -4.90 25.33 7.01
CA GLU A 2 -5.38 23.98 6.71
C GLU A 2 -4.21 23.24 6.05
N GLU A 3 -3.72 22.18 6.70
CA GLU A 3 -2.60 21.41 6.16
C GLU A 3 -3.05 20.76 4.85
N MET A 4 -2.45 21.17 3.73
CA MET A 4 -2.71 20.52 2.45
C MET A 4 -2.12 19.11 2.49
N PRO A 5 -2.89 18.06 2.15
CA PRO A 5 -2.37 16.71 2.09
C PRO A 5 -1.22 16.61 1.08
N LEU A 6 -0.18 15.87 1.42
CA LEU A 6 1.10 15.77 0.69
C LEU A 6 0.95 15.41 -0.80
N SER A 7 -0.07 14.62 -1.16
CA SER A 7 -0.40 14.30 -2.55
C SER A 7 -0.86 15.50 -3.38
N THR A 8 -1.22 16.63 -2.74
CA THR A 8 -1.48 17.90 -3.43
C THR A 8 -0.18 18.58 -3.90
N VAL A 9 0.96 18.27 -3.27
CA VAL A 9 2.26 18.90 -3.57
C VAL A 9 3.05 18.11 -4.63
N PHE A 10 2.90 16.80 -4.66
CA PHE A 10 3.64 15.89 -5.55
C PHE A 10 2.70 15.07 -6.44
N THR A 11 1.96 15.73 -7.34
CA THR A 11 0.89 15.11 -8.16
C THR A 11 1.38 14.35 -9.39
N SER A 12 2.68 14.43 -9.71
CA SER A 12 3.24 13.97 -10.98
C SER A 12 4.42 13.01 -10.83
N VAL A 13 4.72 12.60 -9.60
CA VAL A 13 5.79 11.64 -9.28
C VAL A 13 5.28 10.65 -8.22
N PRO A 14 5.83 9.43 -8.14
CA PRO A 14 5.49 8.52 -7.05
C PRO A 14 5.85 9.12 -5.69
N VAL A 15 4.97 8.96 -4.70
CA VAL A 15 5.19 9.45 -3.33
C VAL A 15 5.12 8.28 -2.35
N PHE A 16 6.12 8.17 -1.49
CA PHE A 16 6.22 7.11 -0.48
C PHE A 16 5.87 7.70 0.88
N VAL A 17 4.79 7.22 1.50
CA VAL A 17 4.28 7.78 2.76
C VAL A 17 4.33 6.73 3.86
N VAL A 18 5.22 6.96 4.83
CA VAL A 18 5.24 6.20 6.09
C VAL A 18 3.89 6.36 6.77
N SER A 19 3.16 5.27 6.94
CA SER A 19 1.74 5.29 7.30
C SER A 19 1.43 4.64 8.66
N ASP A 20 2.45 4.28 9.42
CA ASP A 20 2.35 3.56 10.68
C ASP A 20 2.84 4.36 11.90
N SER A 21 2.94 5.70 11.78
CA SER A 21 3.32 6.57 12.90
C SER A 21 2.47 6.38 14.16
N TYR A 22 1.22 5.91 13.99
CA TYR A 22 0.31 5.57 15.09
C TYR A 22 -0.37 4.22 14.87
N ASP A 23 -1.01 4.02 13.71
CA ASP A 23 -1.75 2.80 13.38
C ASP A 23 -1.85 2.63 11.85
N ILE A 24 -1.05 1.70 11.32
CA ILE A 24 -1.03 1.36 9.88
C ILE A 24 -2.36 0.85 9.36
N TYR A 25 -3.10 0.11 10.20
CA TYR A 25 -4.34 -0.52 9.81
C TYR A 25 -5.47 0.50 9.70
N ASN A 26 -5.54 1.44 10.63
CA ASN A 26 -6.44 2.58 10.54
C ASN A 26 -6.08 3.49 9.35
N ALA A 27 -4.79 3.75 9.13
CA ALA A 27 -4.35 4.54 7.98
C ALA A 27 -4.81 3.91 6.65
N CYS A 28 -4.68 2.59 6.50
CA CYS A 28 -5.11 1.89 5.29
C CYS A 28 -6.63 1.77 5.15
N GLU A 29 -7.39 1.61 6.25
CA GLU A 29 -8.83 1.31 6.19
C GLU A 29 -9.72 2.55 6.26
N LYS A 30 -9.20 3.67 6.81
CA LYS A 30 -9.93 4.92 7.02
C LYS A 30 -9.30 6.07 6.27
N ILE A 31 -8.04 6.37 6.54
CA ILE A 31 -7.43 7.59 6.00
C ILE A 31 -7.26 7.50 4.49
N TRP A 32 -6.54 6.49 3.98
CA TRP A 32 -6.27 6.37 2.55
C TRP A 32 -7.49 5.98 1.72
N THR A 33 -8.38 5.16 2.29
CA THR A 33 -9.51 4.58 1.55
C THR A 33 -10.86 5.28 1.76
N GLU A 34 -10.96 6.16 2.76
CA GLU A 34 -12.18 6.96 3.02
C GLU A 34 -11.84 8.45 2.94
N ASP A 35 -11.08 8.99 3.89
CA ASP A 35 -10.88 10.44 4.04
C ASP A 35 -10.12 11.07 2.85
N LEU A 36 -9.07 10.40 2.37
CA LEU A 36 -8.20 10.86 1.28
C LEU A 36 -8.42 10.10 -0.03
N ARG A 37 -9.47 9.27 -0.11
CA ARG A 37 -9.71 8.38 -1.25
C ARG A 37 -9.71 9.11 -2.59
N SER A 38 -10.45 10.22 -2.67
CA SER A 38 -10.56 11.00 -3.91
C SER A 38 -9.21 11.48 -4.41
N LEU A 39 -8.30 11.83 -3.49
CA LEU A 39 -6.97 12.30 -3.83
C LEU A 39 -6.11 11.15 -4.37
N VAL A 40 -6.16 9.99 -3.71
CA VAL A 40 -5.46 8.77 -4.15
C VAL A 40 -5.96 8.27 -5.51
N GLU A 41 -7.25 8.39 -5.80
CA GLU A 41 -7.82 8.00 -7.10
C GLU A 41 -7.53 9.04 -8.20
N THR A 42 -7.18 10.28 -7.84
CA THR A 42 -6.76 11.33 -8.78
C THR A 42 -5.31 11.12 -9.21
N ASP A 43 -4.49 10.52 -8.35
CA ASP A 43 -3.13 10.11 -8.69
C ASP A 43 -3.17 9.12 -9.87
N ASN A 44 -2.29 9.35 -10.85
CA ASN A 44 -2.26 8.51 -12.05
C ASN A 44 -1.24 7.38 -11.92
N ALA A 45 -1.32 6.38 -12.79
CA ALA A 45 -0.41 5.23 -12.80
C ALA A 45 1.09 5.58 -12.83
N ASN A 46 1.46 6.78 -13.30
CA ASN A 46 2.85 7.25 -13.35
C ASN A 46 3.27 7.99 -12.06
N ALA A 47 2.34 8.25 -11.15
CA ALA A 47 2.55 8.95 -9.89
C ALA A 47 1.77 8.29 -8.73
N PRO A 48 1.94 6.98 -8.48
CA PRO A 48 1.18 6.29 -7.45
C PRO A 48 1.53 6.76 -6.04
N LEU A 49 0.55 6.71 -5.15
CA LEU A 49 0.77 6.69 -3.71
C LEU A 49 1.33 5.31 -3.31
N VAL A 50 2.46 5.31 -2.63
CA VAL A 50 3.07 4.09 -2.07
C VAL A 50 2.97 4.12 -0.56
N VAL A 51 2.09 3.28 -0.01
CA VAL A 51 1.91 3.10 1.43
C VAL A 51 3.12 2.35 1.99
N ARG A 52 3.79 2.94 2.99
CA ARG A 52 4.96 2.35 3.64
C ARG A 52 4.65 2.03 5.11
N PRO A 53 4.42 0.76 5.48
CA PRO A 53 4.67 0.30 6.84
C PRO A 53 6.17 0.34 7.19
N ASP A 54 6.50 0.66 8.44
CA ASP A 54 7.89 0.76 8.94
C ASP A 54 8.06 0.12 10.33
N SER A 55 7.12 -0.74 10.75
CA SER A 55 7.14 -1.46 12.02
C SER A 55 6.30 -2.74 11.97
N GLY A 56 6.56 -3.65 12.93
CA GLY A 56 5.83 -4.91 13.11
C GLY A 56 6.48 -6.12 12.44
N ASN A 57 5.73 -7.22 12.29
CA ASN A 57 6.22 -8.39 11.56
C ASN A 57 6.07 -8.14 10.04
N PRO A 58 7.14 -8.21 9.23
CA PRO A 58 7.07 -7.85 7.81
C PRO A 58 6.02 -8.61 7.01
N LEU A 59 5.90 -9.93 7.22
CA LEU A 59 4.95 -10.77 6.50
C LEU A 59 3.51 -10.41 6.87
N ASP A 60 3.21 -10.41 8.17
CA ASP A 60 1.85 -10.15 8.65
C ASP A 60 1.40 -8.73 8.28
N THR A 61 2.28 -7.75 8.45
CA THR A 61 1.98 -6.35 8.13
C THR A 61 1.69 -6.17 6.64
N VAL A 62 2.54 -6.70 5.75
CA VAL A 62 2.32 -6.60 4.29
C VAL A 62 1.00 -7.23 3.88
N LEU A 63 0.71 -8.45 4.35
CA LEU A 63 -0.55 -9.12 4.02
C LEU A 63 -1.77 -8.34 4.51
N MET A 64 -1.71 -7.81 5.73
CA MET A 64 -2.81 -7.04 6.31
C MET A 64 -3.04 -5.71 5.59
N VAL A 65 -1.98 -5.01 5.19
CA VAL A 65 -2.05 -3.79 4.37
C VAL A 65 -2.71 -4.10 3.03
N LEU A 66 -2.22 -5.12 2.33
CA LEU A 66 -2.78 -5.54 1.03
C LEU A 66 -4.26 -5.92 1.14
N GLU A 67 -4.64 -6.69 2.15
CA GLU A 67 -6.04 -7.07 2.37
C GLU A 67 -6.94 -5.87 2.69
N LYS A 68 -6.48 -4.90 3.49
CA LYS A 68 -7.26 -3.71 3.83
C LYS A 68 -7.45 -2.80 2.62
N LEU A 69 -6.37 -2.49 1.90
CA LEU A 69 -6.42 -1.70 0.68
C LEU A 69 -7.26 -2.40 -0.39
N GLY A 70 -7.03 -3.70 -0.61
CA GLY A 70 -7.74 -4.50 -1.60
C GLY A 70 -9.23 -4.74 -1.35
N LYS A 71 -9.68 -4.59 -0.10
CA LYS A 71 -11.11 -4.63 0.24
C LYS A 71 -11.85 -3.33 -0.11
N LYS A 72 -11.15 -2.19 -0.08
CA LYS A 72 -11.73 -0.85 -0.24
C LYS A 72 -11.54 -0.28 -1.65
N PHE A 73 -10.39 -0.57 -2.25
CA PHE A 73 -10.06 -0.27 -3.63
C PHE A 73 -10.39 -1.47 -4.52
N PHE A 74 -10.67 -1.22 -5.80
CA PHE A 74 -10.92 -2.29 -6.76
C PHE A 74 -9.65 -3.11 -6.99
N GLN A 75 -9.76 -4.42 -7.00
CA GLN A 75 -8.66 -5.33 -7.35
C GLN A 75 -8.95 -6.00 -8.69
N TRP A 76 -7.98 -6.01 -9.60
CA TRP A 76 -8.05 -6.90 -10.76
C TRP A 76 -7.31 -8.20 -10.50
N LYS A 77 -7.62 -9.20 -11.33
CA LYS A 77 -6.91 -10.46 -11.34
C LYS A 77 -6.03 -10.56 -12.57
N THR A 78 -4.74 -10.73 -12.35
CA THR A 78 -3.77 -11.05 -13.40
C THR A 78 -3.15 -12.39 -13.08
N GLN A 79 -3.22 -13.35 -14.01
CA GLN A 79 -2.68 -14.70 -13.84
C GLN A 79 -3.16 -15.42 -12.56
N GLY A 80 -4.36 -15.12 -12.09
CA GLY A 80 -4.94 -15.71 -10.86
C GLY A 80 -4.51 -15.03 -9.55
N TYR A 81 -3.78 -13.92 -9.61
CA TYR A 81 -3.37 -13.11 -8.46
C TYR A 81 -4.13 -11.78 -8.41
N LYS A 82 -4.49 -11.35 -7.20
CA LYS A 82 -5.03 -10.03 -6.88
C LYS A 82 -3.95 -8.98 -7.07
N VAL A 83 -4.33 -7.84 -7.62
CA VAL A 83 -3.44 -6.69 -7.85
C VAL A 83 -4.18 -5.42 -7.49
N LEU A 84 -3.49 -4.50 -6.81
CA LEU A 84 -4.03 -3.18 -6.49
C LEU A 84 -4.14 -2.29 -7.75
N PRO A 85 -5.04 -1.27 -7.75
CA PRO A 85 -5.11 -0.28 -8.81
C PRO A 85 -3.77 0.39 -9.08
N PRO A 86 -3.48 0.90 -10.28
CA PRO A 86 -2.12 1.31 -10.64
C PRO A 86 -1.65 2.56 -9.90
N TYR A 87 -2.56 3.30 -9.28
CA TYR A 87 -2.32 4.53 -8.52
C TYR A 87 -2.02 4.30 -7.04
N ILE A 88 -2.10 3.06 -6.53
CA ILE A 88 -1.74 2.73 -5.16
C ILE A 88 -0.89 1.47 -5.07
N ARG A 89 0.19 1.53 -4.30
CA ARG A 89 1.15 0.44 -4.09
C ARG A 89 1.53 0.33 -2.61
N THR A 90 2.23 -0.75 -2.26
CA THR A 90 2.86 -0.89 -0.94
C THR A 90 4.38 -1.07 -1.06
N ILE A 91 5.13 -0.62 -0.06
CA ILE A 91 6.56 -0.91 0.09
C ILE A 91 6.86 -1.34 1.53
N GLN A 92 7.52 -2.49 1.69
CA GLN A 92 8.06 -2.91 2.99
C GLN A 92 9.52 -2.48 3.07
N GLY A 93 9.83 -1.57 3.99
CA GLY A 93 11.20 -1.09 4.23
C GLY A 93 11.78 -1.57 5.57
N ASP A 94 10.94 -1.96 6.52
CA ASP A 94 11.34 -2.40 7.86
C ASP A 94 11.57 -3.92 7.92
N GLY A 95 12.57 -4.35 8.70
CA GLY A 95 12.85 -5.76 8.93
C GLY A 95 13.17 -6.59 7.67
N VAL A 96 13.64 -5.97 6.59
CA VAL A 96 13.93 -6.67 5.32
C VAL A 96 15.38 -7.19 5.30
N ASP A 97 15.51 -8.52 5.26
CA ASP A 97 16.73 -9.24 4.91
C ASP A 97 16.41 -10.33 3.87
N ILE A 98 17.40 -11.16 3.51
CA ILE A 98 17.20 -12.20 2.48
C ILE A 98 16.18 -13.27 2.89
N ASN A 99 16.05 -13.56 4.19
CA ASN A 99 15.13 -14.57 4.70
C ASN A 99 13.71 -13.98 4.77
N THR A 100 13.56 -12.80 5.35
CA THR A 100 12.24 -12.15 5.47
C THR A 100 11.66 -11.78 4.11
N LEU A 101 12.50 -11.41 3.14
CA LEU A 101 12.07 -11.22 1.75
C LEU A 101 11.44 -12.50 1.17
N GLN A 102 12.07 -13.66 1.37
CA GLN A 102 11.53 -14.94 0.90
C GLN A 102 10.21 -15.28 1.58
N GLU A 103 10.12 -15.06 2.88
CA GLU A 103 8.90 -15.28 3.68
C GLU A 103 7.74 -14.40 3.19
N VAL A 104 7.98 -13.09 3.02
CA VAL A 104 6.96 -12.13 2.53
C VAL A 104 6.46 -12.53 1.16
N VAL A 105 7.35 -12.80 0.20
CA VAL A 105 6.96 -13.16 -1.17
C VAL A 105 6.22 -14.50 -1.21
N ALA A 106 6.66 -15.49 -0.43
CA ALA A 106 5.97 -16.77 -0.31
C ALA A 106 4.57 -16.61 0.30
N GLY A 107 4.44 -15.77 1.33
CA GLY A 107 3.18 -15.44 1.97
C GLY A 107 2.21 -14.73 1.02
N MET A 108 2.68 -13.71 0.28
CA MET A 108 1.90 -13.04 -0.77
C MET A 108 1.40 -14.04 -1.81
N LYS A 109 2.29 -14.93 -2.29
CA LYS A 109 1.92 -15.99 -3.23
C LYS A 109 0.86 -16.94 -2.68
N GLY A 110 0.98 -17.36 -1.42
CA GLY A 110 0.00 -18.19 -0.72
C GLY A 110 -1.38 -17.54 -0.63
N HIS A 111 -1.42 -16.22 -0.41
CA HIS A 111 -2.65 -15.42 -0.31
C HIS A 111 -3.15 -14.87 -1.65
N LYS A 112 -2.54 -15.29 -2.77
CA LYS A 112 -2.87 -14.87 -4.13
C LYS A 112 -2.74 -13.36 -4.34
N TRP A 113 -1.76 -12.72 -3.72
CA TRP A 113 -1.35 -11.36 -4.06
C TRP A 113 -0.20 -11.36 -5.08
N SER A 114 -0.27 -10.49 -6.08
CA SER A 114 0.83 -10.27 -7.01
C SER A 114 1.97 -9.54 -6.32
N ILE A 115 3.21 -9.82 -6.72
CA ILE A 115 4.38 -9.03 -6.29
C ILE A 115 4.43 -7.63 -6.93
N ASP A 116 3.58 -7.37 -7.93
CA ASP A 116 3.41 -6.05 -8.56
C ASP A 116 2.47 -5.12 -7.77
N ALA A 117 1.96 -5.58 -6.62
CA ALA A 117 0.97 -4.89 -5.79
C ALA A 117 1.56 -3.77 -4.93
#